data_AF-A0A0M8YL87-F1
#
_entry.id   AF-A0A0M8YL87-F1
#
_cell.length_a   1.000
_cell.length_b   1.000
_cell.length_c   1.000
_cell.angle_alpha   90.00
_cell.angle_beta   90.00
_cell.angle_gamma   90.00
#
_symmetry.space_group_name_H-M   'P 1'
#
loop_
_entity.id
_entity.type
_entity.pdbx_description
1 polymer ?
#
loop_
_entity_poly.entity_id
_entity_poly.type
_entity_poly.pdbx_seq_one_letter_code
_entity_poly.pdbx_strand_id
1 'polypeptide(L)'
;MSDRLQVLTALYQSDRADRATTLTVSLATMGAAVTYVVGTVAFYDKLDLLGWAIALLPFPMICIAAFHSLLVNLTGIRARSILHLEQALLDNVETDTPRAPATSLDRTRIGVTATEVGTNLHTAPMPQRITILIAYGGVGVVYLGYITLMLWRSARHLSGWVTVPAVLYAALLFPIALSWRYSVMALDLRDLSLGSRAGRGR
;
A
#
# COMPACT_ATOMS: atom_id res chain seq x y z
N MET A 1 -32.61 -7.94 16.18
CA MET A 1 -31.21 -7.54 16.47
C MET A 1 -30.20 -8.62 16.06
N SER A 2 -30.51 -9.92 16.16
CA SER A 2 -29.61 -11.01 15.70
C SER A 2 -29.20 -10.90 14.23
N ASP A 3 -30.12 -10.52 13.35
CA ASP A 3 -29.86 -10.51 11.91
C ASP A 3 -28.82 -9.45 11.52
N ARG A 4 -28.87 -8.27 12.17
CA ARG A 4 -27.90 -7.20 11.93
C ARG A 4 -26.49 -7.61 12.38
N LEU A 5 -26.37 -8.26 13.53
CA LEU A 5 -25.10 -8.73 14.05
C LEU A 5 -24.54 -9.89 13.22
N GLN A 6 -25.40 -10.79 12.73
CA GLN A 6 -25.01 -11.85 11.80
C GLN A 6 -24.51 -11.29 10.47
N VAL A 7 -25.20 -10.30 9.88
CA VAL A 7 -24.77 -9.63 8.65
C VAL A 7 -23.42 -8.91 8.83
N LEU A 8 -23.25 -8.15 9.90
CA LEU A 8 -21.98 -7.46 10.20
C LEU A 8 -20.82 -8.45 10.41
N THR A 9 -21.09 -9.56 11.10
CA THR A 9 -20.09 -10.62 11.32
C THR A 9 -19.71 -11.30 10.01
N ALA A 10 -20.70 -11.63 9.17
CA ALA A 10 -20.46 -12.22 7.85
C ALA A 10 -19.62 -11.30 6.96
N LEU A 11 -19.93 -9.99 6.96
CA LEU A 11 -19.17 -8.99 6.21
C LEU A 11 -17.72 -8.87 6.73
N TYR A 12 -17.53 -8.87 8.05
CA TYR A 12 -16.19 -8.87 8.66
C TYR A 12 -15.36 -10.11 8.30
N GLN A 13 -15.97 -11.30 8.30
CA GLN A 13 -15.27 -12.54 7.91
C GLN A 13 -14.93 -12.55 6.41
N SER A 14 -15.83 -12.06 5.56
CA SER A 14 -15.59 -11.90 4.12
C SER A 14 -14.40 -10.98 3.86
N ASP A 15 -14.36 -9.81 4.51
CA ASP A 15 -13.26 -8.85 4.37
C ASP A 15 -11.92 -9.42 4.90
N ARG A 16 -11.97 -10.25 5.95
CA ARG A 16 -10.78 -10.93 6.46
C ARG A 16 -10.23 -11.97 5.48
N ALA A 17 -11.09 -12.71 4.78
CA ALA A 17 -10.67 -13.67 3.76
C ALA A 17 -9.96 -12.96 2.58
N ASP A 18 -10.48 -11.80 2.16
CA ASP A 18 -9.90 -11.01 1.07
C ASP A 18 -8.51 -10.43 1.39
N ARG A 19 -8.16 -10.25 2.68
CA ARG A 19 -6.82 -9.80 3.08
C ARG A 19 -5.74 -10.80 2.69
N ALA A 20 -5.98 -12.09 2.85
CA ALA A 20 -5.01 -13.13 2.50
C ALA A 20 -4.70 -13.10 1.00
N THR A 21 -5.74 -12.96 0.17
CA THR A 21 -5.60 -12.80 -1.28
C THR A 21 -4.77 -11.57 -1.63
N THR A 22 -5.04 -10.43 -0.97
CA THR A 22 -4.33 -9.18 -1.26
C THR A 22 -2.84 -9.24 -0.88
N LEU A 23 -2.50 -9.91 0.22
CA LEU A 23 -1.11 -10.16 0.62
C LEU A 23 -0.39 -11.07 -0.39
N THR A 24 -1.05 -12.14 -0.85
CA THR A 24 -0.49 -13.04 -1.87
C THR A 24 -0.23 -12.31 -3.18
N VAL A 25 -1.18 -11.51 -3.67
CA VAL A 25 -1.00 -10.71 -4.88
C VAL A 25 0.14 -9.70 -4.69
N SER A 26 0.23 -9.05 -3.52
CA SER A 26 1.31 -8.10 -3.23
C SER A 26 2.68 -8.79 -3.25
N LEU A 27 2.83 -9.95 -2.60
CA LEU A 27 4.06 -10.75 -2.64
C LEU A 27 4.42 -11.19 -4.06
N ALA A 28 3.43 -11.62 -4.86
CA ALA A 28 3.63 -11.98 -6.25
C ALA A 28 4.14 -10.79 -7.08
N THR A 29 3.58 -9.58 -6.88
CA THR A 29 4.03 -8.37 -7.59
C THR A 29 5.46 -7.97 -7.20
N MET A 30 5.82 -8.10 -5.93
CA MET A 30 7.19 -7.86 -5.47
C MET A 30 8.16 -8.88 -6.08
N GLY A 31 7.78 -10.17 -6.09
CA GLY A 31 8.57 -11.24 -6.71
C GLY A 31 8.77 -11.02 -8.22
N ALA A 32 7.73 -10.58 -8.92
CA ALA A 32 7.81 -10.23 -10.34
C ALA A 32 8.76 -9.05 -10.58
N ALA A 33 8.68 -7.98 -9.78
CA ALA A 33 9.57 -6.83 -9.89
C ALA A 33 11.05 -7.22 -9.63
N VAL A 34 11.31 -7.97 -8.55
CA VAL A 34 12.66 -8.43 -8.22
C VAL A 34 13.21 -9.32 -9.33
N THR A 35 12.43 -10.30 -9.81
CA THR A 35 12.85 -11.19 -10.89
C THR A 35 13.13 -10.43 -12.17
N TYR A 36 12.33 -9.42 -12.49
CA TYR A 36 12.55 -8.57 -13.66
C TYR A 36 13.87 -7.79 -13.56
N VAL A 37 14.15 -7.17 -12.41
CA VAL A 37 15.41 -6.46 -12.18
C VAL A 37 16.60 -7.43 -12.24
N VAL A 38 16.54 -8.56 -11.52
CA VAL A 38 17.62 -9.56 -11.52
C VAL A 38 17.84 -10.11 -12.93
N GLY A 39 16.76 -10.43 -13.66
CA GLY A 39 16.84 -10.92 -15.03
C GLY A 39 17.49 -9.90 -15.97
N THR A 40 17.09 -8.63 -15.90
CA THR A 40 17.69 -7.58 -16.74
C THR A 40 19.15 -7.27 -16.36
N VAL A 41 19.51 -7.38 -15.09
CA VAL A 41 20.91 -7.29 -14.62
C VAL A 41 21.74 -8.48 -15.12
N ALA A 42 21.20 -9.70 -15.17
CA ALA A 42 21.92 -10.87 -15.69
C ALA A 42 22.33 -10.73 -17.17
N PHE A 43 21.57 -9.93 -17.94
CA PHE A 43 21.88 -9.62 -19.33
C PHE A 43 22.51 -8.24 -19.51
N TYR A 44 22.99 -7.61 -18.43
CA TYR A 44 23.45 -6.23 -18.45
C TYR A 44 24.48 -5.97 -19.55
N ASP A 45 25.49 -6.82 -19.70
CA ASP A 45 26.54 -6.62 -20.73
C ASP A 45 26.03 -6.77 -22.16
N LYS A 46 24.90 -7.46 -22.33
CA LYS A 46 24.26 -7.69 -23.63
C LYS A 46 23.18 -6.65 -23.96
N LEU A 47 22.89 -5.72 -23.06
CA LEU A 47 21.83 -4.73 -23.28
C LEU A 47 22.10 -3.83 -24.48
N ASP A 48 23.37 -3.56 -24.81
CA ASP A 48 23.73 -2.69 -25.95
C ASP A 48 23.27 -3.27 -27.30
N LEU A 49 23.01 -4.60 -27.39
CA LEU A 49 22.42 -5.23 -28.56
C LEU A 49 20.99 -4.75 -28.83
N LEU A 50 20.28 -4.26 -27.80
CA LEU A 50 18.92 -3.72 -27.93
C LEU A 50 18.92 -2.27 -28.46
N GLY A 51 20.06 -1.58 -28.46
CA GLY A 51 20.18 -0.22 -28.98
C GLY A 51 19.20 0.75 -28.29
N TRP A 52 18.35 1.41 -29.08
CA TRP A 52 17.35 2.34 -28.55
C TRP A 52 16.27 1.67 -27.69
N ALA A 53 16.01 0.37 -27.89
CA ALA A 53 14.95 -0.35 -27.18
C ALA A 53 15.27 -0.55 -25.68
N ILE A 54 16.52 -0.33 -25.25
CA ILE A 54 16.90 -0.25 -23.83
C ILE A 54 16.02 0.76 -23.09
N ALA A 55 15.63 1.85 -23.76
CA ALA A 55 14.78 2.88 -23.18
C ALA A 55 13.39 2.38 -22.82
N LEU A 56 12.94 1.22 -23.31
CA LEU A 56 11.64 0.62 -23.00
C LEU A 56 11.67 -0.34 -21.80
N LEU A 57 12.86 -0.78 -21.36
CA LEU A 57 13.01 -1.71 -20.23
C LEU A 57 12.43 -1.19 -18.90
N PRO A 58 12.42 0.11 -18.61
CA PRO A 58 11.75 0.60 -17.41
C PRO A 58 10.22 0.52 -17.45
N PHE A 59 9.61 0.33 -18.62
CA PHE A 59 8.15 0.36 -18.76
C PHE A 59 7.44 -0.75 -17.96
N PRO A 60 7.84 -2.05 -18.02
CA PRO A 60 7.23 -3.08 -17.18
C PRO A 60 7.32 -2.77 -15.68
N MET A 61 8.44 -2.21 -15.22
CA MET A 61 8.59 -1.79 -13.82
C MET A 61 7.56 -0.71 -13.46
N ILE A 62 7.37 0.31 -14.29
CA ILE A 62 6.37 1.36 -14.04
C ILE A 62 4.95 0.79 -13.97
N CYS A 63 4.62 -0.19 -14.81
CA CYS A 63 3.33 -0.89 -14.74
C CYS A 63 3.15 -1.63 -13.40
N ILE A 64 4.20 -2.31 -12.92
CA ILE A 64 4.17 -2.98 -11.61
C ILE A 64 4.01 -1.95 -10.48
N ALA A 65 4.71 -0.81 -10.54
CA ALA A 65 4.59 0.26 -9.56
C ALA A 65 3.16 0.85 -9.53
N ALA A 66 2.56 1.07 -10.70
CA ALA A 66 1.19 1.55 -10.80
C ALA A 66 0.19 0.54 -10.21
N PHE A 67 0.32 -0.75 -10.57
CA PHE A 67 -0.53 -1.80 -10.03
C PHE A 67 -0.37 -1.93 -8.51
N HIS A 68 0.87 -1.88 -8.00
CA HIS A 68 1.14 -1.90 -6.57
C HIS A 68 0.52 -0.68 -5.86
N SER A 69 0.59 0.51 -6.46
CA SER A 69 -0.08 1.70 -5.92
C SER A 69 -1.60 1.52 -5.81
N LEU A 70 -2.23 0.90 -6.80
CA LEU A 70 -3.67 0.61 -6.76
C LEU A 70 -4.02 -0.37 -5.64
N LEU A 71 -3.19 -1.40 -5.42
CA LEU A 71 -3.37 -2.34 -4.32
C LEU A 71 -3.25 -1.66 -2.95
N VAL A 72 -2.25 -0.77 -2.77
CA VAL A 72 -2.08 -0.01 -1.53
C VAL A 72 -3.29 0.90 -1.28
N ASN A 73 -3.82 1.56 -2.31
CA ASN A 73 -5.02 2.39 -2.16
C ASN A 73 -6.25 1.54 -1.78
N LEU A 74 -6.47 0.43 -2.49
CA LEU A 74 -7.59 -0.49 -2.24
C LEU A 74 -7.53 -1.06 -0.82
N THR A 75 -6.35 -1.47 -0.36
CA THR A 75 -6.15 -1.96 1.01
C THR A 75 -6.40 -0.87 2.05
N GLY A 76 -5.99 0.37 1.80
CA GLY A 76 -6.27 1.51 2.68
C GLY A 76 -7.78 1.78 2.82
N ILE A 77 -8.52 1.77 1.70
CA ILE A 77 -9.99 1.93 1.70
C ILE A 77 -10.66 0.78 2.47
N ARG A 78 -10.23 -0.47 2.23
CA ARG A 78 -10.76 -1.63 2.95
C ARG A 78 -10.45 -1.58 4.44
N ALA A 79 -9.24 -1.18 4.83
CA ALA A 79 -8.86 -1.03 6.24
C ALA A 79 -9.81 -0.06 6.97
N ARG A 80 -10.15 1.07 6.34
CA ARG A 80 -11.13 2.04 6.86
C ARG A 80 -12.53 1.45 7.01
N SER A 81 -12.99 0.69 6.01
CA SER A 81 -14.30 0.01 6.06
C SER A 81 -14.37 -0.94 7.24
N ILE A 82 -13.34 -1.77 7.42
CA ILE A 82 -13.31 -2.76 8.51
C ILE A 82 -13.25 -2.08 9.88
N LEU A 83 -12.52 -0.97 10.03
CA LEU A 83 -12.52 -0.19 11.27
C LEU A 83 -13.92 0.35 11.62
N HIS A 84 -14.68 0.83 10.63
CA HIS A 84 -16.07 1.26 10.87
C HIS A 84 -16.98 0.08 11.26
N LEU A 85 -16.81 -1.08 10.60
CA LEU A 85 -17.56 -2.30 10.94
C LEU A 85 -17.23 -2.80 12.36
N GLU A 86 -15.95 -2.78 12.73
CA GLU A 86 -15.48 -3.16 14.06
C GLU A 86 -16.03 -2.23 15.13
N GLN A 87 -16.01 -0.91 14.90
CA GLN A 87 -16.63 0.07 15.80
C GLN A 87 -18.13 -0.17 15.95
N ALA A 88 -18.84 -0.41 14.85
CA ALA A 88 -20.26 -0.71 14.89
C ALA A 88 -20.56 -2.02 15.65
N LEU A 89 -19.76 -3.07 15.47
CA LEU A 89 -19.92 -4.34 16.18
C LEU A 89 -19.68 -4.18 17.69
N LEU A 90 -18.60 -3.49 18.08
CA LEU A 90 -18.26 -3.25 19.49
C LEU A 90 -19.34 -2.40 20.20
N ASP A 91 -19.83 -1.35 19.54
CA ASP A 91 -20.88 -0.50 20.11
C ASP A 91 -22.19 -1.29 20.35
N ASN A 92 -22.54 -2.28 19.49
CA ASN A 92 -23.72 -3.12 19.71
C ASN A 92 -23.57 -4.06 20.92
N VAL A 93 -22.38 -4.63 21.15
CA VAL A 93 -22.09 -5.53 22.29
C VAL A 93 -22.18 -4.78 23.62
N GLU A 94 -21.77 -3.51 23.65
CA GLU A 94 -21.80 -2.66 24.85
C GLU A 94 -23.24 -2.24 25.22
N THR A 95 -24.12 -2.01 24.25
CA THR A 95 -25.55 -1.75 24.50
C THR A 95 -26.36 -2.95 25.00
N ASP A 96 -26.03 -4.18 24.58
CA ASP A 96 -26.79 -5.38 24.95
C ASP A 96 -26.38 -5.98 26.32
N THR A 97 -25.33 -5.46 26.96
CA THR A 97 -24.79 -6.04 28.21
C THR A 97 -24.71 -5.04 29.38
N PRO A 98 -25.82 -4.62 30.02
CA PRO A 98 -25.78 -3.69 31.16
C PRO A 98 -25.20 -4.26 32.47
N ARG A 99 -24.82 -5.55 32.52
CA ARG A 99 -24.53 -6.29 33.77
C ARG A 99 -23.27 -7.15 33.78
N ALA A 100 -22.43 -7.13 32.75
CA ALA A 100 -21.14 -7.81 32.83
C ALA A 100 -20.12 -6.89 33.54
N PRO A 101 -19.40 -7.36 34.56
CA PRO A 101 -18.35 -6.57 35.19
C PRO A 101 -17.33 -6.15 34.14
N ALA A 102 -16.85 -4.91 34.25
CA ALA A 102 -15.95 -4.22 33.34
C ALA A 102 -14.60 -4.94 33.15
N THR A 103 -14.57 -6.10 32.51
CA THR A 103 -13.45 -6.44 31.64
C THR A 103 -13.61 -5.55 30.42
N SER A 104 -13.18 -4.29 30.57
CA SER A 104 -13.02 -3.34 29.49
C SER A 104 -12.23 -4.06 28.40
N LEU A 105 -12.91 -4.54 27.36
CA LEU A 105 -12.24 -5.13 26.22
C LEU A 105 -11.29 -4.06 25.73
N ASP A 106 -9.99 -4.30 25.87
CA ASP A 106 -8.98 -3.34 25.47
C ASP A 106 -9.04 -3.23 23.94
N ARG A 107 -9.80 -2.24 23.46
CA ARG A 107 -10.06 -1.96 22.04
C ARG A 107 -8.75 -1.78 21.27
N THR A 108 -7.63 -1.49 21.96
CA THR A 108 -6.30 -1.32 21.37
C THR A 108 -5.56 -2.64 21.10
N ARG A 109 -5.98 -3.74 21.72
CA ARG A 109 -5.32 -5.06 21.63
C ARG A 109 -6.05 -6.07 20.75
N ILE A 110 -7.23 -5.71 20.24
CA ILE A 110 -8.11 -6.61 19.50
C ILE A 110 -8.37 -6.01 18.11
N GLY A 111 -8.49 -6.89 17.12
CA GLY A 111 -8.97 -6.53 15.78
C GLY A 111 -8.00 -5.67 14.96
N VAL A 112 -8.56 -4.80 14.13
CA VAL A 112 -7.81 -4.02 13.14
C VAL A 112 -7.04 -2.87 13.79
N THR A 113 -7.53 -2.38 14.93
CA THR A 113 -6.86 -1.36 15.75
C THR A 113 -5.46 -1.79 16.20
N ALA A 114 -5.28 -3.05 16.62
CA ALA A 114 -3.97 -3.58 16.96
C ALA A 114 -3.03 -3.67 15.74
N THR A 115 -3.60 -3.98 14.57
CA THR A 115 -2.85 -4.01 13.30
C THR A 115 -2.39 -2.60 12.91
N GLU A 116 -3.23 -1.58 13.12
CA GLU A 116 -2.90 -0.18 12.82
C GLU A 116 -1.68 0.32 13.60
N VAL A 117 -1.61 0.00 14.90
CA VAL A 117 -0.46 0.37 15.76
C VAL A 117 0.83 -0.26 15.24
N GLY A 118 0.76 -1.43 14.61
CA GLY A 118 1.94 -2.06 14.00
C GLY A 118 2.29 -1.51 12.61
N THR A 119 1.30 -1.19 11.77
CA THR A 119 1.55 -0.95 10.33
C THR A 119 1.59 0.52 9.93
N ASN A 120 1.10 1.43 10.77
CA ASN A 120 1.12 2.86 10.47
C ASN A 120 2.48 3.48 10.87
N LEU A 121 3.15 4.11 9.91
CA LEU A 121 4.45 4.76 10.10
C LEU A 121 4.44 5.77 11.26
N HIS A 122 3.31 6.43 11.51
CA HIS A 122 3.19 7.46 12.53
C HIS A 122 2.95 6.94 13.95
N THR A 123 2.43 5.72 14.10
CA THR A 123 2.09 5.11 15.41
C THR A 123 2.99 3.92 15.76
N ALA A 124 3.64 3.31 14.78
CA ALA A 124 4.49 2.15 14.96
C ALA A 124 5.66 2.39 15.93
N PRO A 125 6.12 1.36 16.67
CA PRO A 125 7.33 1.45 17.46
C PRO A 125 8.55 1.67 16.56
N MET A 126 9.57 2.38 17.06
CA MET A 126 10.77 2.77 16.29
C MET A 126 11.40 1.66 15.43
N PRO A 127 11.62 0.41 15.91
CA PRO A 127 12.20 -0.63 15.05
C PRO A 127 11.32 -0.93 13.83
N GLN A 128 9.99 -0.91 13.98
CA GLN A 128 9.06 -1.18 12.90
C GLN A 128 8.99 -0.01 11.90
N ARG A 129 9.11 1.23 12.37
CA ARG A 129 9.25 2.41 11.48
C ARG A 129 10.46 2.31 10.58
N ILE A 130 11.60 1.87 11.12
CA ILE A 130 12.83 1.69 10.33
C ILE A 130 12.59 0.63 9.25
N THR A 131 11.97 -0.50 9.59
CA THR A 131 11.63 -1.54 8.60
C THR A 131 10.69 -1.02 7.51
N ILE A 132 9.68 -0.23 7.87
CA ILE A 132 8.76 0.41 6.92
C ILE A 132 9.54 1.37 5.99
N LEU A 133 10.44 2.19 6.55
CA LEU A 133 11.27 3.11 5.76
C LEU A 133 12.23 2.37 4.83
N ILE A 134 12.84 1.28 5.28
CA ILE A 134 13.71 0.44 4.44
C ILE A 134 12.90 -0.19 3.31
N ALA A 135 11.74 -0.76 3.61
CA ALA A 135 10.90 -1.41 2.62
C ALA A 135 10.44 -0.42 1.54
N TYR A 136 9.85 0.71 1.93
CA TYR A 136 9.32 1.68 0.97
C TYR A 136 10.42 2.54 0.32
N GLY A 137 11.39 2.99 1.10
CA GLY A 137 12.52 3.78 0.61
C GLY A 137 13.42 2.97 -0.32
N GLY A 138 13.72 1.72 0.04
CA GLY A 138 14.50 0.80 -0.79
C GLY A 138 13.83 0.53 -2.13
N VAL A 139 12.52 0.28 -2.13
CA VAL A 139 11.75 0.12 -3.37
C VAL A 139 11.85 1.38 -4.24
N GLY A 140 11.64 2.57 -3.66
CA GLY A 140 11.77 3.84 -4.40
C GLY A 140 13.15 4.05 -5.02
N VAL A 141 14.22 3.76 -4.27
CA VAL A 141 15.61 3.85 -4.75
C VAL A 141 15.86 2.87 -5.89
N VAL A 142 15.37 1.63 -5.79
CA VAL A 142 15.52 0.63 -6.86
C VAL A 142 14.81 1.08 -8.13
N TYR A 143 13.57 1.58 -8.03
CA TYR A 143 12.82 2.07 -9.19
C TYR A 143 13.51 3.23 -9.90
N LEU A 144 13.89 4.27 -9.15
CA LEU A 144 14.55 5.44 -9.71
C LEU A 144 15.92 5.08 -10.28
N GLY A 145 16.71 4.30 -9.53
CA GLY A 145 18.01 3.83 -10.00
C GLY A 145 17.91 3.02 -11.28
N TYR A 146 16.93 2.12 -11.39
CA TYR A 146 16.69 1.33 -12.59
C TYR A 146 16.33 2.19 -13.81
N ILE A 147 15.38 3.13 -13.65
CA ILE A 147 14.98 4.05 -14.72
C ILE A 147 16.18 4.89 -15.18
N THR A 148 16.90 5.50 -14.23
CA THR A 148 18.06 6.34 -14.52
C THR A 148 19.16 5.54 -15.24
N LEU A 149 19.44 4.31 -14.78
CA LEU A 149 20.44 3.44 -15.39
C LEU A 149 20.11 3.10 -16.85
N MET A 150 18.86 2.70 -17.13
CA MET A 150 18.44 2.33 -18.48
C MET A 150 18.37 3.54 -19.43
N LEU A 151 17.94 4.71 -18.94
CA LEU A 151 17.96 5.95 -19.71
C LEU A 151 19.39 6.41 -20.00
N TRP A 152 20.29 6.32 -19.01
CA TRP A 152 21.69 6.68 -19.20
C TRP A 152 22.36 5.79 -20.26
N ARG A 153 22.07 4.49 -20.23
CA ARG A 153 22.61 3.56 -21.22
C ARG A 153 22.03 3.79 -22.61
N SER A 154 20.73 4.00 -22.72
CA SER A 154 20.07 4.26 -24.00
C SER A 154 20.49 5.60 -24.63
N ALA A 155 20.99 6.57 -23.85
CA ALA A 155 21.50 7.84 -24.34
C ALA A 155 22.61 7.71 -25.39
N ARG A 156 23.42 6.66 -25.31
CA ARG A 156 24.45 6.36 -26.31
C ARG A 156 23.88 6.03 -27.69
N HIS A 157 22.62 5.57 -27.74
CA HIS A 157 21.95 5.15 -28.97
C HIS A 157 20.88 6.14 -29.44
N LEU A 158 20.32 6.92 -28.52
CA LEU A 158 19.21 7.84 -28.78
C LEU A 158 19.65 9.32 -28.86
N SER A 159 20.89 9.68 -28.48
CA SER A 159 21.32 11.08 -28.45
C SER A 159 20.31 11.95 -27.67
N GLY A 160 20.02 13.18 -28.11
CA GLY A 160 19.05 14.11 -27.49
C GLY A 160 17.61 13.59 -27.41
N TRP A 161 17.25 12.52 -28.13
CA TRP A 161 15.92 11.90 -28.07
C TRP A 161 15.66 11.14 -26.76
N VAL A 162 16.66 10.94 -25.89
CA VAL A 162 16.44 10.41 -24.52
C VAL A 162 15.52 11.28 -23.68
N THR A 163 15.41 12.56 -24.00
CA THR A 163 14.47 13.47 -23.34
C THR A 163 13.02 13.00 -23.45
N VAL A 164 12.63 12.36 -24.56
CA VAL A 164 11.26 11.87 -24.78
C VAL A 164 10.88 10.78 -23.78
N PRO A 165 11.58 9.62 -23.68
CA PRO A 165 11.26 8.61 -22.68
C PRO A 165 11.47 9.12 -21.25
N ALA A 166 12.43 10.02 -21.00
CA ALA A 166 12.61 10.62 -19.68
C ALA A 166 11.39 11.44 -19.24
N VAL A 167 10.87 12.31 -20.10
CA VAL A 167 9.66 13.10 -19.83
C VAL A 167 8.44 12.19 -19.68
N LEU A 168 8.31 11.17 -20.54
CA LEU A 168 7.22 10.19 -20.45
C LEU A 168 7.25 9.45 -19.10
N TYR A 169 8.41 8.96 -18.67
CA TYR A 169 8.54 8.28 -17.39
C TYR A 169 8.33 9.20 -16.19
N ALA A 170 8.77 10.46 -16.25
CA ALA A 170 8.43 11.44 -15.23
C ALA A 170 6.91 11.69 -15.16
N ALA A 171 6.25 11.81 -16.32
CA ALA A 171 4.80 12.01 -16.40
C ALA A 171 4.01 10.80 -15.89
N LEU A 172 4.52 9.57 -16.06
CA LEU A 172 3.91 8.34 -15.53
C LEU A 172 4.19 8.14 -14.04
N LEU A 173 5.38 8.48 -13.56
CA LEU A 173 5.73 8.38 -12.14
C LEU A 173 4.97 9.41 -11.29
N PHE A 174 4.66 10.58 -11.85
CA PHE A 174 3.96 11.63 -11.13
C PHE A 174 2.61 11.18 -10.51
N PRO A 175 1.64 10.62 -11.27
CA PRO A 175 0.39 10.15 -10.70
C PRO A 175 0.60 8.95 -9.76
N ILE A 176 1.59 8.09 -10.00
CA ILE A 176 1.92 6.96 -9.11
C ILE A 176 2.40 7.48 -7.75
N ALA A 177 3.34 8.44 -7.75
CA ALA A 177 3.86 9.07 -6.54
C ALA A 177 2.75 9.83 -5.79
N LEU A 178 1.86 10.51 -6.52
CA LEU A 178 0.73 11.21 -5.94
C LEU A 178 -0.28 10.23 -5.31
N SER A 179 -0.61 9.15 -6.00
CA SER A 179 -1.47 8.07 -5.49
C SER A 179 -0.87 7.41 -4.25
N TRP A 180 0.43 7.17 -4.23
CA TRP A 180 1.15 6.70 -3.05
C TRP A 180 1.04 7.67 -1.88
N ARG A 181 1.32 8.96 -2.12
CA ARG A 181 1.21 9.99 -1.10
C ARG A 181 -0.20 10.06 -0.53
N TYR A 182 -1.22 10.05 -1.38
CA TYR A 182 -2.62 10.02 -0.94
C TYR A 182 -2.95 8.77 -0.15
N SER A 183 -2.45 7.60 -0.57
CA SER A 183 -2.67 6.35 0.16
C SER A 183 -2.02 6.37 1.54
N VAL A 184 -0.79 6.89 1.66
CA VAL A 184 -0.09 7.03 2.95
C VAL A 184 -0.80 8.04 3.84
N MET A 185 -1.21 9.19 3.31
CA MET A 185 -1.99 10.18 4.07
C MET A 185 -3.37 9.64 4.48
N ALA A 186 -3.98 8.81 3.62
CA ALA A 186 -5.24 8.17 3.93
C ALA A 186 -5.13 7.15 5.09
N LEU A 187 -3.94 6.66 5.39
CA LEU A 187 -3.69 5.81 6.56
C LEU A 187 -3.57 6.62 7.87
N ASP A 188 -3.52 7.95 7.81
CA ASP A 188 -3.60 8.80 9.01
C ASP A 188 -5.07 8.99 9.42
N LEU A 189 -5.55 8.09 10.28
CA LEU A 189 -6.95 8.00 10.70
C LEU A 189 -7.32 8.95 11.84
N ARG A 190 -6.42 9.87 12.22
CA ARG A 190 -6.68 10.88 13.27
C ARG A 190 -7.96 11.67 13.01
N ASP A 191 -8.31 11.90 11.73
CA ASP A 191 -9.52 12.62 11.33
C ASP A 191 -10.84 11.89 11.68
N LEU A 192 -10.85 10.55 11.74
CA LEU A 192 -12.05 9.79 12.09
C LEU A 192 -12.38 9.85 13.59
N SER A 193 -11.35 9.97 14.44
CA SER A 193 -11.54 10.10 15.89
C SER A 193 -12.20 11.42 16.29
N LEU A 194 -12.06 12.46 15.47
CA LEU A 194 -12.64 13.80 15.69
C LEU A 194 -14.07 13.91 15.15
N GLY A 195 -14.36 13.28 14.01
CA GLY A 195 -15.72 13.26 13.43
C GLY A 195 -16.75 12.50 14.28
N SER A 196 -16.34 11.39 14.91
CA SER A 196 -17.19 10.58 15.81
C SER A 196 -17.59 11.33 17.10
N ARG A 197 -16.72 12.20 17.63
CA ARG A 197 -17.04 13.03 18.80
C ARG A 197 -17.97 14.21 18.47
N ALA A 198 -17.88 14.76 17.27
CA ALA A 198 -18.74 15.86 16.84
C ALA A 198 -20.21 15.43 16.59
N GLY A 199 -20.45 14.14 16.27
CA GLY A 199 -21.79 13.59 16.02
C GLY A 199 -22.58 13.13 17.25
N ARG A 200 -21.94 13.00 18.43
CA ARG A 200 -22.60 12.59 19.69
C ARG A 200 -23.06 13.76 20.58
N GLY A 201 -23.00 14.98 20.05
CA GLY A 201 -23.36 16.22 20.75
C GLY A 201 -24.67 16.87 20.32
N ARG A 202 -25.59 16.13 19.69
CA ARG A 202 -26.94 16.60 19.36
C ARG A 202 -27.97 15.51 19.60
#